data_AF-A0A920UXU7-F1
#
_entry.id   AF-A0A920UXU7-F1
#
_cell.length_a   1.000
_cell.length_b   1.000
_cell.length_c   1.000
_cell.angle_alpha   90.00
_cell.angle_beta   90.00
_cell.angle_gamma   90.00
#
_symmetry.space_group_name_H-M   'P 1'
#
loop_
_entity.id
_entity.type
_entity.pdbx_description
1 polymer ?
#
loop_
_entity_poly.entity_id
_entity_poly.type
_entity_poly.pdbx_seq_one_letter_code
_entity_poly.pdbx_strand_id
1 'polypeptide(L)'
;MADAEVGDEQQRRDPSVNRLCEEIAELLGKEAAVFLPSGTMCNQIAMAVHCEAGDEIIADETAHVITSEAGGLAVFAGAMVRPLRGTKGIFTGDPNLGKGNSPGSFHECPTGLVVVEQTQIVGVVRSGHFQLARSSDELVIRALVCIWMGLGS
;
A
#
# COMPACT_ATOMS: atom_id res chain seq x y z
N MET A 1 28.12 1.93 -1.79
CA MET A 1 27.85 1.02 -2.93
C MET A 1 29.04 0.12 -3.24
N ALA A 2 30.29 0.64 -3.27
CA ALA A 2 31.45 -0.18 -3.65
C ALA A 2 31.86 -1.26 -2.62
N ASP A 3 31.60 -1.05 -1.32
CA ASP A 3 32.06 -1.96 -0.24
C ASP A 3 30.97 -2.85 0.36
N ALA A 4 29.75 -2.83 -0.17
CA ALA A 4 28.68 -3.68 0.35
C ALA A 4 28.90 -5.14 -0.07
N GLU A 5 28.73 -6.08 0.85
CA GLU A 5 28.72 -7.50 0.53
C GLU A 5 27.50 -7.83 -0.34
N VAL A 6 27.70 -8.49 -1.48
CA VAL A 6 26.63 -8.83 -2.43
C VAL A 6 26.59 -10.34 -2.68
N GLY A 7 25.42 -10.82 -3.10
CA GLY A 7 25.21 -12.22 -3.41
C GLY A 7 24.02 -12.45 -4.34
N ASP A 8 23.60 -13.71 -4.44
CA ASP A 8 22.43 -14.10 -5.23
C ASP A 8 21.14 -13.88 -4.40
N GLU A 9 20.43 -12.80 -4.68
CA GLU A 9 19.18 -12.45 -4.00
C GLU A 9 18.06 -13.50 -4.25
N GLN A 10 17.97 -14.06 -5.46
CA GLN A 10 16.94 -15.06 -5.79
C GLN A 10 17.06 -16.32 -4.92
N GLN A 11 18.28 -16.66 -4.51
CA GLN A 11 18.56 -17.76 -3.57
C GLN A 11 18.63 -17.32 -2.10
N ARG A 12 18.30 -16.06 -1.78
CA ARG A 12 18.44 -15.42 -0.46
C ARG A 12 19.88 -15.46 0.09
N ARG A 13 20.87 -15.38 -0.79
CA ARG A 13 22.30 -15.40 -0.45
C ARG A 13 22.95 -14.02 -0.52
N ASP A 14 22.18 -12.97 -0.78
CA ASP A 14 22.68 -11.60 -0.68
C ASP A 14 22.60 -11.11 0.78
N PRO A 15 23.75 -10.97 1.49
CA PRO A 15 23.75 -10.62 2.90
C PRO A 15 23.31 -9.17 3.14
N SER A 16 23.51 -8.26 2.19
CA SER A 16 23.08 -6.86 2.34
C SER A 16 21.57 -6.72 2.20
N VAL A 17 20.95 -7.43 1.24
CA VAL A 17 19.49 -7.44 1.09
C VAL A 17 18.83 -8.10 2.29
N ASN A 18 19.34 -9.25 2.76
CA ASN A 18 18.77 -9.94 3.90
C ASN A 18 18.79 -9.08 5.18
N ARG A 19 19.93 -8.45 5.50
CA ARG A 19 20.04 -7.53 6.65
C ARG A 19 19.04 -6.39 6.55
N LEU A 20 18.92 -5.75 5.37
CA LEU A 20 17.95 -4.69 5.15
C LEU A 20 16.51 -5.18 5.41
N CYS A 21 16.13 -6.33 4.85
CA CYS A 21 14.79 -6.86 5.03
C CYS A 21 14.50 -7.24 6.50
N GLU A 22 15.47 -7.79 7.22
CA GLU A 22 15.36 -8.11 8.65
C GLU A 22 15.18 -6.83 9.50
N GLU A 23 16.05 -5.84 9.31
CA GLU A 23 15.97 -4.56 10.03
C GLU A 23 14.63 -3.84 9.79
N ILE A 24 14.14 -3.85 8.55
CA ILE A 24 12.86 -3.20 8.20
C ILE A 24 11.66 -3.99 8.75
N ALA A 25 11.70 -5.32 8.71
CA ALA A 25 10.66 -6.15 9.33
C ALA A 25 10.56 -5.89 10.83
N GLU A 26 11.71 -5.82 11.53
CA GLU A 26 11.78 -5.49 12.96
C GLU A 26 11.26 -4.07 13.25
N LEU A 27 11.75 -3.07 12.52
CA LEU A 27 11.37 -1.66 12.68
C LEU A 27 9.86 -1.44 12.59
N LEU A 28 9.19 -2.22 11.75
CA LEU A 28 7.75 -2.08 11.46
C LEU A 28 6.88 -3.08 12.20
N GLY A 29 7.49 -3.98 12.99
CA GLY A 29 6.78 -5.07 13.67
C GLY A 29 6.05 -6.00 12.70
N LYS A 30 6.66 -6.34 11.57
CA LYS A 30 6.13 -7.27 10.55
C LYS A 30 6.93 -8.57 10.54
N GLU A 31 6.29 -9.64 10.07
CA GLU A 31 6.92 -10.97 10.01
C GLU A 31 8.05 -11.05 8.98
N ALA A 32 7.95 -10.26 7.90
CA ALA A 32 8.93 -10.22 6.82
C ALA A 32 8.86 -8.89 6.06
N ALA A 33 9.94 -8.56 5.36
CA ALA A 33 10.00 -7.50 4.37
C ALA A 33 10.63 -8.02 3.07
N VAL A 34 10.41 -7.30 1.96
CA VAL A 34 10.98 -7.61 0.66
C VAL A 34 11.55 -6.33 0.05
N PHE A 35 12.75 -6.41 -0.52
CA PHE A 35 13.35 -5.32 -1.26
C PHE A 35 12.88 -5.35 -2.72
N LEU A 36 12.41 -4.22 -3.23
CA LEU A 36 11.91 -4.09 -4.60
C LEU A 36 12.54 -2.88 -5.29
N PRO A 37 12.69 -2.92 -6.64
CA PRO A 37 13.35 -1.85 -7.41
C PRO A 37 12.72 -0.46 -7.33
N SER A 38 11.42 -0.34 -7.03
CA SER A 38 10.72 0.95 -6.99
C SER A 38 9.47 0.91 -6.11
N GLY A 39 9.07 2.09 -5.61
CA GLY A 39 7.81 2.25 -4.86
C GLY A 39 6.57 1.88 -5.69
N THR A 40 6.55 2.17 -6.99
CA THR A 40 5.49 1.71 -7.89
C THR A 40 5.41 0.18 -7.90
N MET A 41 6.53 -0.53 -8.04
CA MET A 41 6.51 -1.99 -8.03
C MET A 41 5.99 -2.54 -6.69
N CYS A 42 6.41 -1.94 -5.57
CA CYS A 42 5.88 -2.29 -4.26
C CYS A 42 4.36 -2.15 -4.18
N ASN A 43 3.81 -0.99 -4.58
CA ASN A 43 2.38 -0.73 -4.53
C ASN A 43 1.59 -1.68 -5.44
N GLN A 44 2.08 -1.92 -6.67
CA GLN A 44 1.41 -2.82 -7.60
C GLN A 44 1.41 -4.27 -7.10
N ILE A 45 2.52 -4.76 -6.54
CA ILE A 45 2.57 -6.09 -5.92
C ILE A 45 1.66 -6.15 -4.70
N ALA A 46 1.65 -5.12 -3.85
CA ALA A 46 0.78 -5.07 -2.68
C ALA A 46 -0.70 -5.17 -3.09
N MET A 47 -1.13 -4.39 -4.08
CA MET A 47 -2.52 -4.46 -4.58
C MET A 47 -2.83 -5.82 -5.20
N ALA A 48 -1.94 -6.39 -6.01
CA ALA A 48 -2.14 -7.70 -6.63
C ALA A 48 -2.18 -8.86 -5.62
N VAL A 49 -1.49 -8.73 -4.46
CA VAL A 49 -1.53 -9.73 -3.38
C VAL A 49 -2.77 -9.59 -2.50
N HIS A 50 -3.31 -8.37 -2.38
CA HIS A 50 -4.40 -8.05 -1.47
C HIS A 50 -5.79 -8.00 -2.10
N CYS A 51 -5.87 -7.99 -3.42
CA CYS A 51 -7.14 -7.91 -4.15
C CYS A 51 -7.33 -9.12 -5.05
N GLU A 52 -8.59 -9.46 -5.30
CA GLU A 52 -9.00 -10.32 -6.39
C GLU A 52 -9.46 -9.49 -7.61
N ALA A 53 -9.45 -10.10 -8.79
CA ALA A 53 -9.96 -9.44 -9.98
C ALA A 53 -11.47 -9.16 -9.83
N GLY A 54 -11.86 -7.90 -10.02
CA GLY A 54 -13.22 -7.43 -9.77
C GLY A 54 -13.41 -6.74 -8.41
N ASP A 55 -12.38 -6.72 -7.55
CA ASP A 55 -12.41 -5.94 -6.32
C ASP A 55 -12.42 -4.43 -6.58
N GLU A 56 -12.86 -3.69 -5.57
CA GLU A 56 -12.71 -2.26 -5.44
C GLU A 56 -11.61 -1.92 -4.42
N ILE A 57 -10.73 -0.99 -4.81
CA ILE A 57 -9.71 -0.37 -3.97
C ILE A 57 -10.16 1.04 -3.61
N ILE A 58 -10.19 1.36 -2.32
CA ILE A 58 -10.51 2.69 -1.82
C ILE A 58 -9.22 3.44 -1.52
N ALA A 59 -9.08 4.66 -2.03
CA ALA A 59 -7.95 5.54 -1.71
C ALA A 59 -8.36 7.01 -1.81
N ASP A 60 -7.57 7.91 -1.26
CA ASP A 60 -7.75 9.34 -1.51
C ASP A 60 -7.56 9.66 -3.00
N GLU A 61 -8.35 10.57 -3.55
CA GLU A 61 -8.28 10.95 -4.98
C GLU A 61 -6.90 11.46 -5.41
N THR A 62 -6.07 11.92 -4.47
CA THR A 62 -4.71 12.41 -4.72
C THR A 62 -3.61 11.36 -4.56
N ALA A 63 -3.94 10.13 -4.13
CA ALA A 63 -2.95 9.10 -3.85
C ALA A 63 -2.11 8.72 -5.09
N HIS A 64 -0.82 8.43 -4.86
CA HIS A 64 0.16 8.11 -5.90
C HIS A 64 -0.26 6.90 -6.75
N VAL A 65 -0.88 5.90 -6.11
CA VAL A 65 -1.43 4.70 -6.79
C VAL A 65 -2.51 5.04 -7.83
N ILE A 66 -3.20 6.17 -7.68
CA ILE A 66 -4.19 6.67 -8.66
C ILE A 66 -3.50 7.57 -9.68
N THR A 67 -2.73 8.54 -9.21
CA THR A 67 -2.31 9.69 -10.04
C THR A 67 -1.02 9.47 -10.82
N SER A 68 -0.15 8.58 -10.34
CA SER A 68 1.28 8.57 -10.71
C SER A 68 1.85 7.18 -11.01
N GLU A 69 0.98 6.17 -11.14
CA GLU A 69 1.37 4.78 -11.44
C GLU A 69 0.75 4.25 -12.73
N ALA A 70 0.39 5.15 -13.65
CA ALA A 70 -0.08 4.84 -15.00
C ALA A 70 -1.27 3.87 -15.07
N GLY A 71 -2.14 3.89 -14.05
CA GLY A 71 -3.29 2.98 -13.98
C GLY A 71 -2.91 1.52 -13.74
N GLY A 72 -1.71 1.25 -13.23
CA GLY A 72 -1.19 -0.10 -13.01
C GLY A 72 -2.15 -1.01 -12.21
N LEU A 73 -2.90 -0.45 -11.25
CA LEU A 73 -3.83 -1.23 -10.42
C LEU A 73 -4.87 -1.98 -11.26
N ALA A 74 -5.36 -1.36 -12.33
CA ALA A 74 -6.36 -1.97 -13.21
C ALA A 74 -5.75 -3.11 -14.04
N VAL A 75 -4.46 -3.00 -14.36
CA VAL A 75 -3.72 -3.98 -15.17
C VAL A 75 -3.26 -5.16 -14.32
N PHE A 76 -2.68 -4.91 -13.16
CA PHE A 76 -2.02 -5.93 -12.35
C PHE A 76 -2.93 -6.57 -11.31
N ALA A 77 -3.82 -5.79 -10.68
CA ALA A 77 -4.77 -6.33 -9.71
C ALA A 77 -6.12 -6.68 -10.34
N GLY A 78 -6.42 -6.20 -11.56
CA GLY A 78 -7.74 -6.39 -12.16
C GLY A 78 -8.88 -5.74 -11.35
N ALA A 79 -8.53 -4.74 -10.54
CA ALA A 79 -9.43 -4.07 -9.61
C ALA A 79 -9.81 -2.69 -10.13
N MET A 80 -10.96 -2.20 -9.69
CA MET A 80 -11.34 -0.80 -9.87
C MET A 80 -10.92 0.05 -8.67
N VAL A 81 -10.84 1.36 -8.86
CA VAL A 81 -10.57 2.30 -7.77
C VAL A 81 -11.80 3.16 -7.49
N ARG A 82 -12.17 3.29 -6.22
CA ARG A 82 -13.10 4.30 -5.72
C ARG A 82 -12.33 5.41 -5.03
N PRO A 83 -12.06 6.54 -5.73
CA PRO A 83 -11.41 7.67 -5.12
C PRO A 83 -12.35 8.35 -4.12
N LEU A 84 -11.83 8.63 -2.93
CA LEU A 84 -12.50 9.43 -1.91
C LEU A 84 -11.87 10.81 -1.81
N ARG A 85 -12.70 11.82 -1.52
CA ARG A 85 -12.24 13.17 -1.26
C ARG A 85 -11.90 13.33 0.21
N GLY A 86 -10.62 13.17 0.54
CA GLY A 86 -10.09 13.46 1.85
C GLY A 86 -9.60 14.91 1.99
N THR A 87 -9.34 15.31 3.24
CA THR A 87 -8.56 16.51 3.52
C THR A 87 -7.15 16.08 3.88
N LYS A 88 -6.16 16.39 3.02
CA LYS A 88 -4.76 15.96 3.18
C LYS A 88 -4.61 14.43 3.29
N GLY A 89 -5.31 13.68 2.44
CA GLY A 89 -5.29 12.21 2.46
C GLY A 89 -6.12 11.57 3.59
N ILE A 90 -6.78 12.37 4.44
CA ILE A 90 -7.66 11.86 5.51
C ILE A 90 -9.10 11.86 5.01
N PHE A 91 -9.65 10.68 4.74
CA PHE A 91 -10.99 10.46 4.20
C PHE A 91 -11.92 9.67 5.13
N THR A 92 -11.64 9.66 6.45
CA THR A 92 -12.43 8.94 7.46
C THR A 92 -13.87 9.43 7.64
N GLY A 93 -14.19 10.61 7.10
CA GLY A 93 -15.54 11.17 7.13
C GLY A 93 -16.51 10.56 6.11
N ASP A 94 -16.04 9.69 5.21
CA ASP A 94 -16.91 9.08 4.21
C ASP A 94 -17.88 8.07 4.88
N PRO A 95 -19.20 8.27 4.79
CA PRO A 95 -20.17 7.42 5.45
C PRO A 95 -20.27 6.02 4.84
N ASN A 96 -19.63 5.77 3.70
CA ASN A 96 -19.62 4.50 2.97
C ASN A 96 -18.26 3.78 3.07
N LEU A 97 -17.30 4.31 3.82
CA LEU A 97 -16.06 3.61 4.14
C LEU A 97 -16.39 2.32 4.92
N GLY A 98 -15.99 1.17 4.39
CA GLY A 98 -16.31 -0.14 4.97
C GLY A 98 -17.74 -0.64 4.73
N LYS A 99 -18.55 0.06 3.93
CA LYS A 99 -19.89 -0.38 3.51
C LYS A 99 -19.93 -1.06 2.15
N GLY A 100 -18.80 -1.11 1.43
CA GLY A 100 -18.72 -1.74 0.12
C GLY A 100 -18.68 -3.26 0.25
N ASN A 101 -19.82 -3.85 0.62
CA ASN A 101 -20.13 -5.28 0.61
C ASN A 101 -21.53 -5.47 1.20
N SER A 102 -22.57 -4.89 0.59
CA SER A 102 -23.94 -5.21 1.01
C SER A 102 -24.16 -6.72 0.85
N PRO A 103 -24.42 -7.49 1.93
CA PRO A 103 -24.52 -8.94 1.82
C PRO A 103 -25.60 -9.33 0.80
N GLY A 104 -25.20 -10.04 -0.26
CA GLY A 104 -26.09 -10.47 -1.34
C GLY A 104 -26.24 -9.51 -2.53
N SER A 105 -25.45 -8.42 -2.60
CA SER A 105 -25.41 -7.57 -3.79
C SER A 105 -24.63 -8.26 -4.92
N PHE A 106 -25.28 -8.47 -6.07
CA PHE A 106 -24.66 -9.03 -7.28
C PHE A 106 -24.12 -7.93 -8.23
N HIS A 107 -24.31 -6.66 -7.86
CA HIS A 107 -24.00 -5.50 -8.70
C HIS A 107 -22.89 -4.62 -8.14
N GLU A 108 -22.53 -4.81 -6.87
CA GLU A 108 -21.44 -4.08 -6.21
C GLU A 108 -20.12 -4.83 -6.37
N CYS A 109 -19.04 -4.06 -6.54
CA CYS A 109 -17.68 -4.60 -6.44
C CYS A 109 -17.31 -4.69 -4.97
N PRO A 110 -16.80 -5.85 -4.50
CA PRO A 110 -16.42 -6.00 -3.12
C PRO A 110 -15.21 -5.13 -2.78
N THR A 111 -15.21 -4.49 -1.60
CA THR A 111 -14.02 -3.75 -1.16
C THR A 111 -12.93 -4.72 -0.73
N GLY A 112 -11.86 -4.83 -1.52
CA GLY A 112 -10.70 -5.67 -1.22
C GLY A 112 -9.62 -4.95 -0.40
N LEU A 113 -9.41 -3.65 -0.66
CA LEU A 113 -8.32 -2.89 -0.04
C LEU A 113 -8.66 -1.42 0.22
N VAL A 114 -8.16 -0.88 1.33
CA VAL A 114 -8.12 0.55 1.62
C VAL A 114 -6.66 0.99 1.65
N VAL A 115 -6.28 1.94 0.80
CA VAL A 115 -4.92 2.49 0.70
C VAL A 115 -4.85 3.84 1.38
N VAL A 116 -3.86 4.00 2.25
CA VAL A 116 -3.54 5.26 2.92
C VAL A 116 -2.12 5.64 2.57
N GLU A 117 -1.91 6.88 2.16
CA GLU A 117 -0.59 7.40 1.83
C GLU A 117 -0.07 8.32 2.95
N GLN A 118 1.16 8.06 3.39
CA GLN A 118 1.85 8.88 4.38
C GLN A 118 3.35 8.93 4.06
N THR A 119 3.96 10.10 3.89
CA THR A 119 3.38 11.45 3.85
C THR A 119 2.69 11.75 2.52
N GLN A 120 1.58 12.47 2.55
CA GLN A 120 0.95 13.00 1.33
C GLN A 120 1.69 14.25 0.84
N ILE A 121 2.30 14.17 -0.35
CA ILE A 121 3.09 15.27 -0.93
C ILE A 121 2.20 16.49 -1.27
N VAL A 122 0.88 16.27 -1.47
CA VAL A 122 -0.11 17.33 -1.70
C VAL A 122 -0.55 18.05 -0.40
N GLY A 123 0.12 17.81 0.74
CA GLY A 123 -0.07 18.63 1.94
C GLY A 123 0.80 18.23 3.12
N VAL A 124 1.50 19.20 3.73
CA VAL A 124 2.27 18.97 4.97
C VAL A 124 1.36 18.44 6.08
N VAL A 125 1.67 17.24 6.59
CA VAL A 125 1.10 16.66 7.81
C VAL A 125 2.10 16.84 8.95
N ARG A 126 1.68 17.50 10.03
CA ARG A 126 2.39 17.48 11.32
C ARG A 126 2.09 16.16 12.01
N SER A 127 3.12 15.53 12.58
CA SER A 127 3.03 14.34 13.42
C SER A 127 1.92 14.48 14.47
N GLY A 128 0.86 13.69 14.32
CA GLY A 128 -0.25 13.60 15.26
C GLY A 128 -0.84 12.19 15.20
N HIS A 129 -0.98 11.57 16.37
CA HIS A 129 -1.47 10.20 16.55
C HIS A 129 -2.79 9.96 15.80
N PHE A 130 -2.84 8.94 14.95
CA PHE A 130 -4.08 8.45 14.35
C PHE A 130 -4.31 6.99 14.76
N GLN A 131 -5.48 6.74 15.34
CA GLN A 131 -5.97 5.41 15.71
C GLN A 131 -6.32 4.62 14.44
N LEU A 132 -5.75 3.41 14.32
CA LEU A 132 -6.28 2.36 13.45
C LEU A 132 -7.73 2.09 13.85
N ALA A 133 -8.68 2.37 12.98
CA ALA A 133 -10.05 1.90 13.15
C ALA A 133 -10.14 0.45 12.66
N ARG A 134 -10.40 -0.47 13.59
CA ARG A 134 -10.93 -1.81 13.28
C ARG A 134 -12.38 -1.64 12.83
N SER A 135 -12.71 -2.03 11.60
CA SER A 135 -14.02 -2.63 11.36
C SER A 135 -13.85 -4.16 11.30
N SER A 136 -14.92 -4.83 11.72
CA SER A 136 -15.05 -6.24 12.07
C SER A 136 -14.34 -7.21 11.11
N ASP A 137 -13.56 -8.10 11.74
CA ASP A 137 -12.91 -9.30 11.22
C ASP A 137 -11.89 -9.09 10.08
N GLU A 138 -10.60 -9.08 10.49
CA GLU A 138 -9.41 -9.24 9.65
C GLU A 138 -9.20 -8.25 8.49
N LEU A 139 -9.40 -6.94 8.71
CA LEU A 139 -8.74 -5.93 7.87
C LEU A 139 -7.24 -5.90 8.20
N VAL A 140 -6.50 -6.91 7.73
CA VAL A 140 -5.05 -7.02 7.90
C VAL A 140 -4.42 -5.90 7.09
N ILE A 141 -4.06 -4.80 7.76
CA ILE A 141 -3.08 -3.84 7.22
C ILE A 141 -1.74 -4.57 7.18
N ARG A 142 -1.54 -5.43 6.17
CA ARG A 142 -0.21 -5.86 5.73
C ARG A 142 0.36 -4.66 4.98
N ALA A 143 0.84 -3.69 5.73
CA ALA A 143 1.63 -2.61 5.19
C ALA A 143 2.88 -3.25 4.55
N LEU A 144 2.87 -3.40 3.24
CA LEU A 144 4.10 -3.47 2.47
C LEU A 144 4.67 -2.07 2.57
N VAL A 145 5.57 -1.84 3.52
CA VAL A 145 6.10 -0.50 3.77
C VAL A 145 7.06 -0.16 2.63
N CYS A 146 6.57 0.68 1.72
CA CYS A 146 7.37 1.38 0.74
C CYS A 146 8.30 2.35 1.47
N ILE A 147 9.57 1.98 1.63
CA ILE A 147 10.62 2.98 1.89
C ILE A 147 11.01 3.55 0.53
N TRP A 148 10.32 4.60 0.09
CA TRP A 148 10.83 5.42 -1.00
C TRP A 148 11.92 6.34 -0.44
N MET A 149 13.18 5.97 -0.65
CA MET A 149 14.28 6.94 -0.55
C MET A 149 14.28 7.77 -1.83
N GLY A 150 13.53 8.86 -1.82
CA GLY A 150 13.51 9.81 -2.93
C GLY A 150 14.92 10.34 -3.20
N LEU A 151 15.55 9.87 -4.29
CA LEU A 151 16.62 10.60 -4.94
C LEU A 151 15.93 11.67 -5.79
N GLY A 152 16.03 12.92 -5.34
CA GLY A 152 15.50 14.07 -6.04
C GLY A 152 16.04 14.15 -7.47
N SER A 153 15.14 14.50 -8.38
CA SER A 153 15.49 15.15 -9.65
C SER A 153 15.94 16.59 -9.39
#